data_AF-A0A6L6EEA9-F1
#
_entry.id   AF-A0A6L6EEA9-F1
#
_cell.length_a   1.000
_cell.length_b   1.000
_cell.length_c   1.000
_cell.angle_alpha   90.00
_cell.angle_beta   90.00
_cell.angle_gamma   90.00
#
_symmetry.space_group_name_H-M   'P 1'
#
loop_
_entity.id
_entity.type
_entity.pdbx_description
1 polymer ?
#
loop_
_entity_poly.entity_id
_entity_poly.type
_entity_poly.pdbx_seq_one_letter_code
_entity_poly.pdbx_strand_id
1 'polypeptide(L)'
;MTSTNPLVQVAGSNLTLVYVILGISLLALGVAYGLRTRVLAAGEGTEKMKEIAGAVQEGAAAYLARQFRTLAVFVAIVFFLLFALPGDADVRIGRSLFFLVGAGFSAFVGYQGMWLAVRANVRVAESARQGSAERAV
;
A
#
# COMPACT_ATOMS: atom_id res chain seq x y z
N MET A 1 15.73 33.30 30.70
CA MET A 1 16.47 32.04 30.50
C MET A 1 15.99 31.45 29.19
N THR A 2 16.79 31.64 28.15
CA THR A 2 16.50 31.37 26.74
C THR A 2 16.65 29.87 26.48
N SER A 3 15.54 29.14 26.35
CA SER A 3 15.57 27.78 25.81
C SER A 3 15.86 27.86 24.31
N THR A 4 17.13 27.67 23.95
CA THR A 4 17.56 27.41 22.57
C THR A 4 16.89 26.11 22.11
N ASN A 5 15.88 26.25 21.25
CA ASN A 5 15.29 25.14 20.52
C ASN A 5 16.41 24.57 19.63
N PRO A 6 16.96 23.36 19.88
CA PRO A 6 17.95 22.80 18.98
C PRO A 6 17.15 22.39 17.74
N LEU A 7 17.13 23.26 16.73
CA LEU A 7 16.71 22.87 15.39
C LEU A 7 17.45 21.57 15.09
N VAL A 8 16.71 20.49 14.87
CA VAL A 8 17.26 19.16 14.58
C VAL A 8 18.27 19.33 13.44
N GLN A 9 19.55 19.41 13.78
CA GLN A 9 20.61 19.63 12.81
C GLN A 9 20.86 18.29 12.13
N VAL A 10 20.27 18.11 10.96
CA VAL A 10 20.56 16.98 10.07
C VAL A 10 21.90 17.26 9.37
N ALA A 11 23.00 17.18 10.11
CA ALA A 11 24.35 17.37 9.57
C ALA A 11 25.14 16.05 9.58
N GLY A 12 25.85 15.75 8.48
CA GLY A 12 26.76 14.62 8.35
C GLY A 12 26.11 13.26 8.00
N SER A 13 26.61 12.18 8.60
CA SER A 13 26.25 10.77 8.31
C SER A 13 24.73 10.49 8.30
N ASN A 14 23.95 11.19 9.13
CA ASN A 14 22.50 11.05 9.19
C ASN A 14 21.81 11.39 7.86
N LEU A 15 22.29 12.44 7.17
CA LEU A 15 21.76 12.84 5.87
C LEU A 15 22.07 11.79 4.80
N THR A 16 23.29 11.23 4.84
CA THR A 16 23.70 10.11 3.98
C THR A 16 22.79 8.90 4.17
N LEU A 17 22.49 8.53 5.42
CA LEU A 17 21.58 7.42 5.72
C LEU A 17 20.17 7.66 5.18
N VAL A 18 19.64 8.87 5.32
CA VAL A 18 18.31 9.23 4.77
C VAL A 18 18.28 9.06 3.25
N TYR A 19 19.31 9.53 2.54
CA TYR A 19 19.38 9.35 1.09
C TYR A 19 19.57 7.90 0.66
N VAL A 20 20.32 7.10 1.42
CA VAL A 20 20.46 5.66 1.17
C VAL A 20 19.11 4.95 1.33
N ILE A 21 18.37 5.22 2.41
CA ILE A 21 17.03 4.65 2.65
C ILE A 21 16.06 5.05 1.54
N LEU A 22 16.10 6.32 1.11
CA LEU A 22 15.30 6.80 -0.01
C LEU A 22 15.65 6.05 -1.30
N GLY A 23 16.93 5.87 -1.60
CA GLY A 23 17.40 5.11 -2.76
C GLY A 23 16.91 3.66 -2.76
N ILE A 24 17.04 2.95 -1.64
CA ILE A 24 16.56 1.57 -1.50
C ILE A 24 15.04 1.50 -1.67
N SER A 25 14.31 2.46 -1.09
CA SER A 25 12.84 2.51 -1.17
C SER A 25 12.37 2.72 -2.62
N LEU A 26 13.02 3.60 -3.38
CA LEU A 26 12.73 3.80 -4.81
C LEU A 26 13.07 2.57 -5.65
N LEU A 27 14.20 1.90 -5.37
CA LEU A 27 14.57 0.65 -6.03
C LEU A 27 13.52 -0.45 -5.78
N ALA A 28 13.08 -0.60 -4.53
CA ALA A 28 12.04 -1.56 -4.16
C ALA A 28 10.72 -1.30 -4.90
N LEU A 29 10.31 -0.03 -5.01
CA LEU A 29 9.13 0.35 -5.81
C LEU A 29 9.32 0.02 -7.30
N GLY A 30 10.52 0.23 -7.85
CA GLY A 30 10.85 -0.15 -9.22
C GLY A 30 10.74 -1.66 -9.47
N VAL A 31 11.26 -2.47 -8.54
CA VAL A 31 11.14 -3.94 -8.60
C VAL A 31 9.68 -4.36 -8.49
N ALA A 32 8.93 -3.82 -7.54
CA ALA A 32 7.52 -4.12 -7.36
C ALA A 32 6.70 -3.78 -8.63
N TYR A 33 6.99 -2.65 -9.27
CA TYR A 33 6.39 -2.27 -10.54
C TYR A 33 6.72 -3.28 -11.66
N GLY A 34 7.99 -3.68 -11.78
CA GLY A 34 8.43 -4.67 -12.77
C GLY A 34 7.79 -6.05 -12.57
N LEU A 35 7.63 -6.50 -11.32
CA LEU A 35 6.91 -7.75 -11.03
C LEU A 35 5.42 -7.62 -11.34
N ARG A 36 4.80 -6.51 -10.94
CA ARG A 36 3.39 -6.22 -11.25
C ARG A 36 3.12 -6.26 -12.75
N THR A 37 3.95 -5.61 -13.57
CA THR A 37 3.74 -5.59 -15.04
C THR A 37 3.89 -6.97 -15.65
N ARG A 38 4.87 -7.77 -15.21
CA ARG A 38 5.03 -9.17 -15.66
C ARG A 38 3.84 -10.03 -15.32
N VAL A 39 3.30 -9.91 -14.10
CA VAL A 39 2.09 -10.63 -13.70
C VAL A 39 0.92 -10.20 -14.58
N LEU A 40 0.68 -8.88 -14.74
CA LEU A 40 -0.48 -8.40 -15.51
C LEU A 40 -0.40 -8.72 -17.02
N ALA A 41 0.80 -8.88 -17.56
CA ALA A 41 1.02 -9.31 -18.94
C ALA A 41 0.65 -10.77 -19.21
N ALA A 42 0.55 -11.62 -18.17
CA ALA A 42 0.09 -12.99 -18.32
C ALA A 42 -1.39 -13.04 -18.73
N GLY A 43 -1.75 -14.07 -19.49
CA GLY A 43 -3.11 -14.28 -20.00
C GLY A 43 -4.13 -14.55 -18.89
N GLU A 44 -5.35 -14.07 -19.09
CA GLU A 44 -6.47 -14.25 -18.14
C GLU A 44 -7.28 -15.53 -18.40
N GLY A 45 -6.87 -16.30 -19.41
CA GLY A 45 -7.49 -17.58 -19.72
C GLY A 45 -8.77 -17.54 -20.50
N THR A 46 -9.65 -18.51 -20.24
CA THR A 46 -10.90 -18.70 -20.98
C THR A 46 -11.96 -17.67 -20.60
N GLU A 47 -12.99 -17.51 -21.43
CA GLU A 47 -14.10 -16.59 -21.16
C GLU A 47 -14.81 -16.89 -19.83
N LYS A 48 -14.97 -18.18 -19.48
CA LYS A 48 -15.53 -18.58 -18.18
C LYS A 48 -14.65 -18.17 -17.01
N MET A 49 -13.32 -18.23 -17.15
CA MET A 49 -12.40 -17.76 -16.12
C MET A 49 -12.47 -16.25 -15.93
N LYS A 50 -12.55 -15.49 -17.03
CA LYS A 50 -12.70 -14.03 -17.00
C LYS A 50 -14.02 -13.60 -16.36
N GLU A 51 -15.12 -14.29 -16.67
CA GLU A 51 -16.44 -14.07 -16.08
C GLU A 51 -16.39 -14.20 -14.55
N ILE A 52 -15.84 -15.31 -14.04
CA ILE A 52 -15.68 -15.55 -12.60
C ILE A 52 -14.75 -14.50 -11.98
N ALA A 53 -13.62 -14.21 -12.62
CA ALA A 53 -12.67 -13.20 -12.14
C ALA A 53 -13.33 -11.82 -12.04
N GLY A 54 -14.22 -11.47 -12.96
CA GLY A 54 -15.01 -10.23 -12.92
C GLY A 54 -15.88 -10.14 -11.66
N ALA A 55 -16.64 -11.21 -11.36
CA ALA A 55 -17.46 -11.26 -10.15
C ALA A 55 -16.62 -11.15 -8.86
N VAL A 56 -15.44 -11.78 -8.82
CA VAL A 56 -14.52 -11.66 -7.67
C VAL A 56 -13.98 -10.24 -7.54
N GLN A 57 -13.62 -9.59 -8.66
CA GLN A 57 -13.16 -8.19 -8.65
C GLN A 57 -14.23 -7.24 -8.13
N GLU A 58 -15.48 -7.42 -8.55
CA GLU A 58 -16.61 -6.63 -8.08
C GLU A 58 -16.83 -6.83 -6.57
N GLY A 59 -16.87 -8.08 -6.10
CA GLY A 59 -17.03 -8.38 -4.67
C GLY A 59 -15.90 -7.81 -3.81
N ALA A 60 -14.65 -7.92 -4.28
CA ALA A 60 -13.48 -7.36 -3.61
C ALA A 60 -13.54 -5.83 -3.53
N ALA A 61 -13.96 -5.16 -4.61
CA ALA A 61 -14.14 -3.71 -4.63
C ALA A 61 -15.24 -3.26 -3.65
N ALA A 62 -16.37 -3.97 -3.61
CA ALA A 62 -17.45 -3.71 -2.66
C ALA A 62 -17.01 -3.90 -1.20
N TYR A 63 -16.26 -4.97 -0.92
CA TYR A 63 -15.68 -5.23 0.40
C TYR A 63 -14.74 -4.11 0.84
N LEU A 64 -13.78 -3.72 -0.01
CA LEU A 64 -12.84 -2.64 0.30
C LEU A 64 -13.55 -1.31 0.52
N ALA A 65 -14.51 -0.96 -0.32
CA ALA A 65 -15.26 0.28 -0.16
C ALA A 65 -15.96 0.34 1.21
N ARG A 66 -16.53 -0.79 1.66
CA ARG A 66 -17.18 -0.88 2.97
C ARG A 66 -16.15 -0.85 4.10
N GLN A 67 -15.06 -1.60 3.98
CA GLN A 67 -13.99 -1.64 4.99
C GLN A 67 -13.34 -0.26 5.17
N PHE A 68 -12.99 0.43 4.09
CA PHE A 68 -12.34 1.73 4.13
C PHE A 68 -13.26 2.82 4.65
N ARG A 69 -14.57 2.74 4.37
CA ARG A 69 -15.54 3.66 4.97
C ARG A 69 -15.59 3.53 6.49
N THR A 70 -15.62 2.30 7.01
CA THR A 70 -15.54 2.06 8.46
C THR A 70 -14.20 2.50 9.04
N LEU A 71 -13.09 2.18 8.34
CA LEU A 71 -11.75 2.55 8.77
C LEU A 71 -11.54 4.07 8.78
N ALA A 72 -12.16 4.81 7.87
CA ALA A 72 -12.07 6.27 7.83
C ALA A 72 -12.62 6.90 9.13
N VAL A 73 -13.71 6.35 9.68
CA VAL A 73 -14.25 6.79 10.98
C VAL A 73 -13.25 6.52 12.10
N PHE A 74 -12.64 5.33 12.11
CA PHE A 74 -11.60 4.98 13.08
C PHE A 74 -10.39 5.92 12.98
N VAL A 75 -9.90 6.19 11.77
CA VAL A 75 -8.79 7.12 11.53
C VAL A 75 -9.13 8.52 12.02
N ALA A 76 -10.35 9.01 11.79
CA ALA A 76 -10.78 10.31 12.30
C ALA A 76 -10.77 10.35 13.83
N ILE A 77 -11.28 9.31 14.50
CA ILE A 77 -11.27 9.22 15.97
C ILE A 77 -9.83 9.24 16.49
N VAL A 78 -8.95 8.39 15.94
CA VAL A 78 -7.54 8.33 16.37
C VAL A 78 -6.82 9.65 16.12
N PHE A 79 -7.10 10.34 15.01
CA PHE A 79 -6.55 11.68 14.76
C PHE A 79 -6.91 12.66 15.89
N PHE A 80 -8.18 12.74 16.29
CA PHE A 80 -8.59 13.63 17.38
C PHE A 80 -8.02 13.20 18.73
N LEU A 81 -7.90 11.89 19.00
CA LEU A 81 -7.25 11.40 20.21
C LEU A 81 -5.77 11.80 20.25
N LEU A 82 -5.03 11.58 19.16
CA LEU A 82 -3.63 11.99 19.03
C LEU A 82 -3.46 13.51 19.13
N PHE A 83 -4.45 14.26 18.67
CA PHE A 83 -4.46 15.71 18.82
C PHE A 83 -4.77 16.14 20.26
N ALA A 84 -5.59 15.41 21.01
CA ALA A 84 -5.92 15.73 22.39
C ALA A 84 -4.83 15.33 23.40
N LEU A 85 -3.92 14.41 23.03
CA LEU A 85 -2.81 13.98 23.89
C LEU A 85 -1.89 15.15 24.26
N PRO A 86 -1.40 15.22 25.53
CA PRO A 86 -0.51 16.28 25.99
C PRO A 86 0.82 16.27 25.22
N GLY A 87 1.37 17.46 24.99
CA GLY A 87 2.62 17.70 24.28
C GLY A 87 2.70 19.14 23.78
N ASP A 88 3.90 19.58 23.42
CA ASP A 88 4.12 20.90 22.81
C ASP A 88 3.28 21.04 21.53
N ALA A 89 2.90 22.28 21.20
CA ALA A 89 2.02 22.56 20.06
C ALA A 89 2.52 21.94 18.75
N ASP A 90 3.84 22.04 18.50
CA ASP A 90 4.50 21.49 17.32
C ASP A 90 4.41 19.96 17.26
N VAL A 91 4.63 19.30 18.40
CA VAL A 91 4.57 17.83 18.52
C VAL A 91 3.14 17.32 18.35
N ARG A 92 2.16 18.01 18.94
CA ARG A 92 0.74 17.67 18.88
C ARG A 92 0.20 17.74 17.46
N ILE A 93 0.52 18.82 16.75
CA ILE A 93 0.13 19.03 15.35
C ILE A 93 0.88 18.03 14.46
N GLY A 94 2.20 17.92 14.61
CA GLY A 94 3.05 17.03 13.82
C GLY A 94 2.59 15.57 13.91
N ARG A 95 2.46 15.03 15.13
CA ARG A 95 2.01 13.64 15.37
C ARG A 95 0.69 13.32 14.69
N SER A 96 -0.29 14.22 14.82
CA SER A 96 -1.65 14.00 14.30
C SER A 96 -1.68 14.08 12.78
N LEU A 97 -0.96 15.03 12.17
CA LEU A 97 -0.88 15.15 10.72
C LEU A 97 -0.10 14.00 10.08
N PHE A 98 1.07 13.65 10.61
CA PHE A 98 1.86 12.54 10.08
C PHE A 98 1.18 11.18 10.28
N PHE A 99 0.30 11.04 11.27
CA PHE A 99 -0.60 9.88 11.38
C PHE A 99 -1.54 9.78 10.18
N LEU A 100 -2.18 10.89 9.75
CA LEU A 100 -3.04 10.88 8.56
C LEU A 100 -2.27 10.56 7.28
N VAL A 101 -1.05 11.08 7.15
CA VAL A 101 -0.16 10.78 6.02
C VAL A 101 0.14 9.28 5.99
N GLY A 102 0.55 8.69 7.13
CA GLY A 102 0.82 7.26 7.23
C GLY A 102 -0.42 6.39 6.97
N ALA A 103 -1.57 6.77 7.52
CA ALA A 103 -2.85 6.09 7.28
C ALA A 103 -3.24 6.13 5.79
N GLY A 104 -3.03 7.26 5.13
CA GLY A 104 -3.25 7.42 3.69
C GLY A 104 -2.36 6.50 2.85
N PHE A 105 -1.06 6.46 3.13
CA PHE A 105 -0.15 5.52 2.47
C PHE A 105 -0.53 4.05 2.72
N SER A 106 -0.92 3.71 3.95
CA SER A 106 -1.38 2.35 4.29
C SER A 106 -2.63 1.95 3.50
N ALA A 107 -3.63 2.83 3.44
CA ALA A 107 -4.84 2.61 2.66
C ALA A 107 -4.54 2.46 1.17
N PHE A 108 -3.65 3.30 0.63
CA PHE A 108 -3.22 3.21 -0.76
C PHE A 108 -2.54 1.88 -1.08
N VAL A 109 -1.56 1.45 -0.28
CA VAL A 109 -0.87 0.17 -0.48
C VAL A 109 -1.85 -1.01 -0.34
N GLY A 110 -2.75 -0.97 0.63
CA GLY A 110 -3.78 -2.00 0.82
C GLY A 110 -4.71 -2.13 -0.39
N TYR A 111 -5.17 -1.01 -0.94
CA TYR A 111 -6.01 -0.99 -2.14
C TYR A 111 -5.28 -1.57 -3.36
N GLN A 112 -4.04 -1.11 -3.62
CA GLN A 112 -3.23 -1.59 -4.74
C GLN A 112 -2.91 -3.09 -4.62
N GLY A 113 -2.65 -3.56 -3.39
CA GLY A 113 -2.40 -4.98 -3.11
C GLY A 113 -3.58 -5.86 -3.46
N MET A 114 -4.79 -5.52 -3.00
CA MET A 114 -5.98 -6.30 -3.33
C MET A 114 -6.33 -6.24 -4.81
N TRP A 115 -6.24 -5.05 -5.43
CA TRP A 115 -6.48 -4.87 -6.85
C TRP A 115 -5.57 -5.78 -7.69
N LEU A 116 -4.29 -5.90 -7.33
CA LEU A 116 -3.35 -6.77 -8.01
C LEU A 116 -3.63 -8.25 -7.72
N ALA A 117 -3.86 -8.61 -6.45
CA ALA A 117 -4.07 -9.99 -6.04
C ALA A 117 -5.25 -10.64 -6.77
N VAL A 118 -6.40 -9.96 -6.83
CA VAL A 118 -7.59 -10.50 -7.49
C VAL A 118 -7.36 -10.70 -9.00
N ARG A 119 -6.61 -9.81 -9.64
CA ARG A 119 -6.24 -9.93 -11.07
C ARG A 119 -5.18 -11.00 -11.31
N ALA A 120 -4.30 -11.24 -10.34
CA ALA A 120 -3.26 -12.26 -10.43
C ALA A 120 -3.84 -13.68 -10.33
N ASN A 121 -4.87 -13.89 -9.50
CA ASN A 121 -5.45 -15.22 -9.26
C ASN A 121 -5.87 -15.95 -10.54
N VAL A 122 -6.58 -15.26 -11.44
CA VAL A 122 -7.03 -15.86 -12.71
C VAL A 122 -5.86 -16.21 -13.63
N ARG A 123 -4.80 -15.40 -13.61
CA ARG A 123 -3.59 -15.62 -14.40
C ARG A 123 -2.77 -16.80 -13.89
N VAL A 124 -2.71 -16.99 -12.57
CA VAL A 124 -2.08 -18.18 -11.97
C VAL A 124 -2.86 -19.45 -12.33
N ALA A 125 -4.19 -19.39 -12.25
CA ALA A 125 -5.04 -20.51 -12.67
C ALA A 125 -4.86 -20.84 -14.16
N GLU A 126 -4.70 -19.82 -15.01
CA GLU A 126 -4.43 -20.00 -16.44
C GLU A 126 -3.09 -20.71 -16.67
N SER A 127 -2.03 -20.21 -16.05
CA SER A 127 -0.70 -20.81 -16.15
C SER A 127 -0.69 -22.26 -15.66
N ALA A 128 -1.44 -22.57 -14.61
CA ALA A 128 -1.60 -23.95 -14.13
C ALA A 128 -2.29 -24.83 -15.18
N ARG A 129 -3.36 -24.34 -15.83
CA ARG A 129 -4.04 -25.09 -16.89
C ARG A 129 -3.13 -25.35 -18.09
N GLN A 130 -2.34 -24.36 -18.51
CA GLN A 130 -1.39 -24.51 -19.63
C GLN A 130 -0.27 -25.50 -19.29
N GLY A 131 0.33 -25.40 -18.09
CA GLY A 131 1.36 -26.34 -17.66
C GLY A 131 0.85 -27.77 -17.46
N SER A 132 -0.42 -27.94 -17.05
CA SER A 132 -1.07 -29.26 -17.04
C SER A 132 -1.35 -29.80 -18.45
N ALA A 133 -1.68 -28.93 -19.41
CA ALA A 133 -1.87 -29.33 -20.81
C ALA A 133 -0.55 -29.74 -21.48
N GLU A 134 0.54 -29.00 -21.23
CA GLU A 134 1.88 -29.31 -21.76
C GLU A 134 2.43 -30.65 -21.24
N ARG A 135 2.11 -31.03 -20.00
CA ARG A 135 2.51 -32.32 -19.39
C ARG A 135 1.63 -33.51 -19.77
N ALA A 136 0.50 -33.28 -20.46
CA ALA A 136 -0.47 -34.32 -20.82
C ALA A 136 -0.29 -34.86 -22.25
N VAL A 137 0.67 -34.31 -23.01
CA VAL A 137 1.08 -34.72 -24.36
C VAL A 137 2.43 -35.41 -24.29
#